data_AF-A0A9D1SLR2-F1
#
_entry.id   AF-A0A9D1SLR2-F1
#
_cell.length_a   1.000
_cell.length_b   1.000
_cell.length_c   1.000
_cell.angle_alpha   90.00
_cell.angle_beta   90.00
_cell.angle_gamma   90.00
#
_symmetry.space_group_name_H-M   'P 1'
#
loop_
_entity.id
_entity.type
_entity.pdbx_description
1 polymer ?
#
loop_
_entity_poly.entity_id
_entity_poly.type
_entity_poly.pdbx_seq_one_letter_code
_entity_poly.pdbx_strand_id
1 'polypeptide(L)'
;SENIWLCDPALYKTAKIKKLESEIRDGGKPVCVRMMDDLNCCLRFIQTHHSLLFTDENPLKDEYDGELCFIPLTQPTLLYNCYIYKSKYHSSVLNRFIDLIGKME
;
A
#
# COMPACT_ATOMS: atom_id res chain seq x y z
N SER A 1 -15.34 19.54 2.36
CA SER A 1 -14.74 18.40 3.08
C SER A 1 -13.52 17.95 2.30
N GLU A 2 -12.38 17.77 2.96
CA GLU A 2 -11.18 17.21 2.34
C GLU A 2 -11.38 15.72 2.05
N ASN A 3 -10.96 15.24 0.88
CA ASN A 3 -10.95 13.80 0.61
C ASN A 3 -9.66 13.20 1.18
N ILE A 4 -9.73 12.67 2.39
CA ILE A 4 -8.58 12.08 3.07
C ILE A 4 -8.44 10.62 2.62
N TRP A 5 -7.29 10.30 2.03
CA TRP A 5 -6.94 8.94 1.61
C TRP A 5 -5.79 8.43 2.45
N LEU A 6 -5.98 7.30 3.12
CA LEU A 6 -4.91 6.55 3.74
C LEU A 6 -4.42 5.53 2.71
N CYS A 7 -3.13 5.58 2.38
CA CYS A 7 -2.58 4.78 1.29
C CYS A 7 -1.35 4.02 1.76
N ASP A 8 -1.34 2.72 1.49
CA ASP A 8 -0.15 1.90 1.65
C ASP A 8 1.02 2.50 0.85
N PRO A 9 2.22 2.61 1.44
CA PRO A 9 3.41 3.09 0.74
C PRO A 9 3.68 2.40 -0.60
N ALA A 10 3.39 1.09 -0.71
CA ALA A 10 3.54 0.32 -1.95
C ALA A 10 2.58 0.77 -3.05
N LEU A 11 1.42 1.35 -2.69
CA LEU A 11 0.37 1.76 -3.62
C LEU A 11 0.45 3.24 -4.01
N TYR A 12 0.97 4.12 -3.14
CA TYR A 12 0.90 5.58 -3.26
C TYR A 12 1.41 6.18 -4.59
N LYS A 13 2.35 5.51 -5.26
CA LYS A 13 2.95 5.96 -6.53
C LYS A 13 2.59 5.09 -7.73
N THR A 14 1.66 4.16 -7.58
CA THR A 14 1.19 3.35 -8.70
C THR A 14 0.43 4.23 -9.71
N ALA A 15 0.49 3.84 -10.99
CA ALA A 15 -0.22 4.55 -12.06
C ALA A 15 -1.74 4.62 -11.79
N LYS A 16 -2.31 3.61 -11.14
CA LYS A 16 -3.73 3.57 -10.76
C LYS A 16 -4.09 4.67 -9.75
N ILE A 17 -3.35 4.77 -8.64
CA ILE A 17 -3.62 5.78 -7.61
C ILE A 17 -3.40 7.19 -8.17
N LYS A 18 -2.36 7.39 -8.98
CA LYS A 18 -2.09 8.69 -9.63
C LYS A 18 -3.18 9.08 -10.61
N LYS A 19 -3.71 8.14 -11.40
CA LYS A 19 -4.85 8.38 -12.29
C LYS A 19 -6.10 8.77 -11.51
N LEU A 20 -6.44 8.02 -10.45
CA LEU A 20 -7.59 8.31 -9.58
C LEU A 20 -7.47 9.69 -8.91
N GLU A 21 -6.28 10.02 -8.42
CA GLU A 21 -5.98 11.34 -7.82
C GLU A 21 -6.19 12.47 -8.84
N SER A 22 -5.75 12.28 -10.09
CA SER A 22 -5.96 13.24 -11.18
C SER A 22 -7.44 13.42 -11.50
N GLU A 23 -8.19 12.34 -11.71
CA GLU A 23 -9.61 12.39 -12.08
C GLU A 23 -10.46 13.12 -11.02
N ILE A 24 -10.16 12.93 -9.74
CA ILE A 24 -10.88 13.61 -8.65
C ILE A 24 -10.47 15.07 -8.51
N ARG A 25 -9.20 15.38 -8.77
CA ARG A 25 -8.71 16.76 -8.83
C ARG A 25 -9.32 17.53 -9.99
N ASP A 26 -9.48 16.90 -11.15
CA ASP A 26 -10.15 17.48 -12.32
C ASP A 26 -11.64 17.77 -12.03
N GLY A 27 -12.26 17.02 -11.12
CA GLY A 27 -13.58 17.30 -10.55
C GLY A 27 -13.62 18.45 -9.53
N GLY A 28 -12.53 19.20 -9.34
CA GLY A 28 -12.44 20.36 -8.45
C GLY A 28 -12.36 20.04 -6.96
N LYS A 29 -12.13 18.78 -6.58
CA LYS A 29 -12.05 18.37 -5.18
C LYS A 29 -10.60 18.07 -4.78
N PRO A 30 -10.06 18.71 -3.71
CA PRO A 30 -8.73 18.39 -3.24
C PRO A 30 -8.68 17.00 -2.61
N VAL A 31 -7.59 16.27 -2.89
CA VAL A 31 -7.28 14.97 -2.30
C VAL A 31 -6.08 15.13 -1.38
N CYS A 32 -6.22 14.71 -0.13
CA CYS A 32 -5.16 14.66 0.86
C CYS A 32 -4.76 13.20 1.05
N VAL A 33 -3.66 12.78 0.41
CA VAL A 33 -3.13 11.42 0.58
C VAL A 33 -2.15 11.40 1.74
N ARG A 34 -2.39 10.51 2.70
CA ARG A 34 -1.53 10.24 3.85
C ARG A 34 -0.99 8.81 3.71
N MET A 35 0.32 8.66 3.86
CA MET A 35 0.93 7.33 3.87
C MET A 35 0.59 6.64 5.19
N MET A 36 0.30 5.35 5.12
CA MET A 36 0.11 4.54 6.31
C MET A 36 1.43 3.95 6.78
N ASP A 37 1.58 3.90 8.10
CA ASP A 37 2.70 3.22 8.75
C ASP A 37 2.27 1.85 9.29
N ASP A 38 1.01 1.72 9.73
CA ASP A 38 0.43 0.52 10.33
C ASP A 38 -1.07 0.42 9.99
N LEU A 39 -1.51 -0.72 9.44
CA LEU A 39 -2.90 -0.94 9.03
C LEU A 39 -3.87 -0.89 10.22
N ASN A 40 -3.53 -1.49 11.36
CA ASN A 40 -4.39 -1.53 12.55
C ASN A 40 -4.67 -0.14 13.11
N CYS A 41 -3.67 0.75 13.09
CA CYS A 41 -3.85 2.15 13.46
C CYS A 41 -4.82 2.87 12.52
N CYS A 42 -4.77 2.55 11.22
CA CYS A 42 -5.58 3.19 10.19
C CYS A 42 -7.03 2.69 10.17
N LEU A 43 -7.27 1.41 10.49
CA LEU A 43 -8.61 0.83 10.57
C LEU A 43 -9.52 1.57 11.58
N ARG A 44 -8.98 1.98 12.73
CA ARG A 44 -9.75 2.78 13.71
C ARG A 44 -10.03 4.21 13.21
N PHE A 45 -9.10 4.78 12.45
CA PHE A 45 -9.25 6.13 11.91
C PHE A 45 -10.39 6.21 10.89
N ILE A 46 -10.46 5.23 9.98
CA ILE A 46 -11.47 5.22 8.90
C ILE A 46 -12.90 4.99 9.40
N GLN A 47 -13.06 4.36 10.56
CA GLN A 47 -14.38 4.21 11.19
C GLN A 47 -14.93 5.52 11.77
N THR A 48 -14.02 6.42 12.16
CA THR A 48 -14.39 7.66 12.86
C THR A 48 -14.36 8.89 11.94
N HIS A 49 -13.82 8.75 10.73
CA HIS A 49 -13.63 9.84 9.77
C HIS A 49 -14.05 9.43 8.36
N HIS A 50 -14.66 10.35 7.61
CA HIS A 50 -14.95 10.17 6.18
C HIS A 50 -13.66 10.10 5.35
N SER A 51 -13.09 8.91 5.22
CA SER A 51 -11.81 8.66 4.57
C SER A 51 -11.83 7.36 3.78
N LEU A 52 -10.91 7.24 2.81
CA LEU A 52 -10.72 6.02 2.02
C LEU A 52 -9.41 5.34 2.42
N LEU A 53 -9.41 4.02 2.43
CA LEU A 53 -8.23 3.18 2.67
C LEU A 53 -7.85 2.45 1.38
N PHE A 54 -6.59 2.59 0.97
CA PHE A 54 -5.97 1.81 -0.10
C PHE A 54 -4.90 0.92 0.50
N THR A 55 -5.11 -0.39 0.48
CA THR A 55 -4.20 -1.41 1.00
C THR A 55 -4.12 -2.58 0.03
N ASP A 56 -2.96 -3.25 0.00
CA ASP A 56 -2.75 -4.51 -0.70
C ASP A 56 -2.93 -5.74 0.21
N GLU A 57 -3.13 -5.53 1.51
CA GLU A 57 -3.49 -6.57 2.46
C GLU A 57 -4.97 -6.92 2.32
N ASN A 58 -5.30 -8.20 2.51
CA ASN A 58 -6.70 -8.64 2.61
C ASN A 58 -7.16 -8.47 4.06
N PRO A 59 -8.03 -7.48 4.36
CA PRO A 59 -8.44 -7.17 5.73
C PRO A 59 -9.38 -8.23 6.32
N LEU A 60 -9.91 -9.15 5.49
CA LEU A 60 -10.68 -10.31 5.94
C LEU A 60 -9.82 -11.44 6.52
N LYS A 61 -8.48 -11.29 6.53
CA LYS A 61 -7.58 -12.27 7.16
C LYS A 61 -7.61 -12.23 8.68
N ASP A 62 -7.96 -11.09 9.25
CA ASP A 62 -8.13 -10.90 10.69
C ASP A 62 -9.63 -10.83 11.02
N GLU A 63 -10.05 -11.45 12.14
CA GLU A 63 -11.42 -11.36 12.65
C GLU A 63 -11.74 -9.91 13.05
N TYR A 64 -12.10 -9.09 12.07
CA TYR A 64 -12.42 -7.68 12.28
C TYR A 64 -13.94 -7.47 12.38
N ASP A 65 -14.41 -7.14 13.58
CA ASP A 65 -15.82 -7.03 13.98
C ASP A 65 -16.47 -5.66 13.64
N GLY A 66 -15.91 -4.92 12.67
CA GLY A 66 -16.34 -3.55 12.34
C GLY A 66 -17.14 -3.43 11.03
N GLU A 67 -18.05 -2.45 10.94
CA GLU A 67 -18.84 -2.10 9.74
C GLU A 67 -17.99 -1.44 8.63
N LEU A 68 -16.94 -2.10 8.16
CA LEU A 68 -16.15 -1.62 7.02
C LEU A 68 -16.57 -2.34 5.73
N CYS A 69 -16.84 -1.55 4.69
CA CYS A 69 -17.09 -2.07 3.36
C CYS A 69 -15.78 -2.12 2.57
N PHE A 70 -15.29 -3.32 2.28
CA PHE A 70 -14.09 -3.53 1.47
C PHE A 70 -14.48 -3.77 0.01
N ILE A 71 -13.98 -2.91 -0.88
CA ILE A 71 -14.20 -3.02 -2.32
C ILE A 71 -12.89 -3.45 -2.99
N PRO A 72 -12.81 -4.65 -3.56
CA PRO A 72 -11.59 -5.12 -4.21
C PRO A 72 -11.30 -4.29 -5.47
N LEU A 73 -10.12 -3.64 -5.50
CA LEU A 73 -9.60 -2.93 -6.68
C LEU A 73 -8.80 -3.88 -7.59
N THR A 74 -9.37 -5.05 -7.93
CA THR A 74 -8.64 -6.06 -8.69
C THR A 74 -8.28 -5.59 -10.10
N GLN A 75 -6.99 -5.68 -10.44
CA GLN A 75 -6.61 -6.29 -11.71
C GLN A 75 -6.06 -7.68 -11.34
N PRO A 76 -6.56 -8.77 -11.94
CA PRO A 76 -6.26 -10.14 -11.54
C PRO A 76 -4.80 -10.60 -11.68
N THR A 77 -3.87 -9.73 -12.09
CA THR A 77 -2.46 -10.09 -12.35
C THR A 77 -1.54 -8.90 -12.11
N LEU A 78 -1.15 -8.66 -10.86
CA LEU A 78 0.08 -7.92 -10.56
C LEU A 78 1.07 -8.92 -9.94
N LEU A 79 1.91 -9.50 -10.79
CA LEU A 79 3.12 -10.18 -10.34
C LEU A 79 4.09 -9.11 -9.84
N TYR A 80 4.15 -8.92 -8.53
CA TYR A 80 5.19 -8.11 -7.91
C TYR A 80 6.51 -8.87 -8.00
N ASN A 81 7.33 -8.53 -8.98
CA ASN A 81 8.70 -9.01 -9.03
C ASN A 81 9.54 -8.14 -8.08
N CYS A 82 9.93 -8.69 -6.93
CA CYS A 82 10.88 -8.06 -6.03
C CYS A 82 12.31 -8.31 -6.53
N TYR A 83 13.08 -7.26 -6.72
CA TYR A 83 14.49 -7.34 -7.11
C TYR A 83 15.37 -6.82 -5.99
N ILE A 84 16.37 -7.61 -5.58
CA ILE A 84 17.36 -7.21 -4.58
C ILE A 84 18.67 -6.89 -5.30
N TYR A 85 19.22 -5.69 -5.07
CA TYR A 85 20.49 -5.27 -5.66
C TYR A 85 21.68 -5.94 -4.96
N LYS A 86 22.46 -6.72 -5.72
CA LYS A 86 23.75 -7.27 -5.25
C LYS A 86 24.85 -6.23 -5.43
N SER A 87 25.50 -5.85 -4.33
CA SER A 87 26.55 -4.84 -4.34
C SER A 87 27.79 -5.33 -5.08
N LYS A 88 28.45 -4.42 -5.82
CA LYS A 88 29.74 -4.68 -6.48
C LYS A 88 30.89 -4.90 -5.48
N TYR A 89 30.71 -4.53 -4.21
CA TYR A 89 31.72 -4.75 -3.17
C TYR A 89 31.58 -6.15 -2.58
N HIS A 90 32.57 -7.02 -2.85
CA HIS A 90 32.54 -8.43 -2.46
C HIS A 90 32.33 -8.69 -0.95
N SER A 91 32.75 -7.78 -0.08
CA SER A 91 32.63 -7.90 1.38
C SER A 91 31.37 -7.27 1.98
N SER A 92 30.44 -6.76 1.15
CA SER A 92 29.23 -6.11 1.65
C SER A 92 28.40 -7.06 2.49
N VAL A 93 28.00 -6.61 3.69
CA VAL A 93 27.00 -7.30 4.54
C VAL A 93 25.71 -7.58 3.74
N LEU A 94 25.35 -6.69 2.81
CA LEU A 94 24.20 -6.85 1.93
C LEU A 94 24.32 -8.10 1.04
N ASN A 95 25.53 -8.41 0.54
CA ASN A 95 25.76 -9.61 -0.27
C ASN A 95 25.61 -10.89 0.57
N ARG A 96 26.04 -10.87 1.82
CA ARG A 96 25.83 -12.00 2.74
C ARG A 96 24.34 -12.24 3.03
N PHE A 97 23.56 -11.17 3.21
CA PHE A 97 22.11 -11.28 3.36
C PHE A 97 21.43 -11.86 2.11
N ILE A 98 21.82 -11.40 0.92
CA ILE A 98 21.31 -11.94 -0.35
C ILE A 98 21.64 -13.43 -0.50
N ASP A 99 22.88 -13.81 -0.18
CA ASP A 99 23.32 -15.21 -0.26
C ASP A 99 22.61 -16.11 0.77
N LEU A 100 22.07 -15.56 1.87
CA LEU A 100 21.23 -16.31 2.81
C LEU A 100 19.81 -16.50 2.28
N ILE A 101 19.20 -15.45 1.71
CA ILE A 101 17.86 -15.54 1.11
C ILE A 101 17.85 -16.58 -0.02
N GLY A 102 18.88 -16.60 -0.87
CA GLY A 102 19.00 -17.59 -1.95
C GLY A 102 19.21 -19.04 -1.51
N LYS A 103 19.44 -19.29 -0.21
CA LYS A 103 19.52 -20.65 0.37
C LYS A 103 18.22 -21.10 1.03
N MET A 104 17.20 -20.24 1.05
CA MET A 104 15.89 -20.52 1.64
C MET A 104 14.90 -21.13 0.63
N GLU A 105 15.34 -21.38 -0.60
CA GLU A 105 14.69 -22.25 -1.59
C GLU A 105 15.11 -23.71 -1.41
#